data_AF-A0A2U8QWY9-F1
#
_entry.id   AF-A0A2U8QWY9-F1
#
_cell.length_a   1.000
_cell.length_b   1.000
_cell.length_c   1.000
_cell.angle_alpha   90.00
_cell.angle_beta   90.00
_cell.angle_gamma   90.00
#
_symmetry.space_group_name_H-M   'P 1'
#
loop_
_entity.id
_entity.type
_entity.pdbx_description
1 polymer ?
#
loop_
_entity_poly.entity_id
_entity_poly.type
_entity_poly.pdbx_seq_one_letter_code
_entity_poly.pdbx_strand_id
1 'polypeptide(L)'
;MDNKPLEKQAQSYIYSQLVRFGFKVNELSFDENGSDLYIIKKTTKHKLKYLIVQSKGRSLNEKNTSVTIPIEYVQSNFILFIYIIDGENEHLFLFLPDQIKTWKVNSNKEYIISINKEKIQSQDFKTKVFDKNLAGKIEHMLKEVNEYTSIIIDGIFLEKALDRAIKLYSDIWPDKELQKPDLITIIKNILDFYNQFKTEKKIINCTLFMSRSFGLEHKITIDYDNLKFETKNGNQVRIFINKSDEIIAFEIFEELDRLVDNDNIVLVASDRIYEQELSELKKKGHDMIIICSNNHDESDMYSEFRWGDITLPLGFALGLEKHEL
;
A
#
# COMPACT_ATOMS: atom_id res chain seq x y z
N MET A 1 -25.42 33.48 16.36
CA MET A 1 -25.80 32.43 17.33
C MET A 1 -24.54 31.76 17.81
N ASP A 2 -24.44 31.46 19.09
CA ASP A 2 -23.31 30.72 19.64
C ASP A 2 -23.39 29.27 19.11
N ASN A 3 -22.47 28.89 18.21
CA ASN A 3 -22.45 27.56 17.62
C ASN A 3 -21.89 26.50 18.58
N LYS A 4 -21.38 26.90 19.76
CA LYS A 4 -20.75 25.98 20.73
C LYS A 4 -21.60 24.76 21.12
N PRO A 5 -22.93 24.86 21.34
CA PRO A 5 -23.73 23.68 21.65
C PRO A 5 -23.75 22.67 20.50
N LEU A 6 -23.86 23.16 19.26
CA LEU A 6 -23.89 22.33 18.06
C LEU A 6 -22.51 21.70 17.77
N GLU A 7 -21.43 22.46 18.00
CA GLU A 7 -20.06 21.94 17.84
C GLU A 7 -19.79 20.81 18.86
N LYS A 8 -20.25 20.94 20.11
CA LYS A 8 -20.17 19.87 21.11
C LYS A 8 -21.00 18.64 20.71
N GLN A 9 -22.24 18.84 20.24
CA GLN A 9 -23.08 17.75 19.75
C GLN A 9 -22.40 17.00 18.59
N ALA A 10 -21.85 17.75 17.62
CA ALA A 10 -21.11 17.21 16.50
C ALA A 10 -19.92 16.35 16.98
N GLN A 11 -19.09 16.89 17.88
CA GLN A 11 -17.93 16.20 18.43
C GLN A 11 -18.33 14.90 19.14
N SER A 12 -19.33 14.93 20.02
CA SER A 12 -19.81 13.72 20.72
C SER A 12 -20.39 12.68 19.75
N TYR A 13 -21.11 13.12 18.71
CA TYR A 13 -21.64 12.22 17.69
C TYR A 13 -20.50 11.57 16.90
N ILE A 14 -19.53 12.34 16.43
CA ILE A 14 -18.35 11.85 15.71
C ILE A 14 -17.58 10.85 16.57
N TYR A 15 -17.34 11.17 17.85
CA TYR A 15 -16.70 10.26 18.80
C TYR A 15 -17.43 8.91 18.85
N SER A 16 -18.76 8.93 19.03
CA SER A 16 -19.56 7.70 19.10
C SER A 16 -19.48 6.87 17.81
N GLN A 17 -19.48 7.51 16.64
CA GLN A 17 -19.37 6.81 15.36
C GLN A 17 -17.99 6.19 15.17
N LEU A 18 -16.92 6.91 15.51
CA LEU A 18 -15.56 6.39 15.43
C LEU A 18 -15.36 5.19 16.38
N VAL A 19 -15.84 5.29 17.62
CA VAL A 19 -15.80 4.19 18.59
C VAL A 19 -16.60 2.98 18.09
N ARG A 20 -17.77 3.20 17.48
CA ARG A 20 -18.58 2.12 16.87
C ARG A 20 -17.83 1.35 15.79
N PHE A 21 -16.96 2.01 15.04
CA PHE A 21 -16.07 1.36 14.05
C PHE A 21 -14.76 0.81 14.66
N GLY A 22 -14.61 0.85 15.99
CA GLY A 22 -13.47 0.24 16.70
C GLY A 22 -12.22 1.12 16.81
N PHE A 23 -12.32 2.42 16.46
CA PHE A 23 -11.20 3.34 16.62
C PHE A 23 -10.98 3.71 18.09
N LYS A 24 -9.71 3.83 18.50
CA LYS A 24 -9.35 4.43 19.79
C LYS A 24 -9.25 5.93 19.61
N VAL A 25 -10.17 6.65 20.26
CA VAL A 25 -10.31 8.10 20.11
C VAL A 25 -10.04 8.78 21.45
N ASN A 26 -9.21 9.82 21.43
CA ASN A 26 -8.93 10.67 22.58
C ASN A 26 -9.47 12.08 22.32
N GLU A 27 -10.20 12.62 23.30
CA GLU A 27 -10.56 14.04 23.33
C GLU A 27 -9.38 14.88 23.81
N LEU A 28 -9.22 16.06 23.23
CA LEU A 28 -8.20 17.01 23.66
C LEU A 28 -8.80 18.01 24.65
N SER A 29 -8.10 18.21 25.76
CA SER A 29 -8.44 19.23 26.75
C SER A 29 -8.01 20.64 26.34
N PHE A 30 -7.21 20.78 25.27
CA PHE A 30 -6.68 22.05 24.76
C PHE A 30 -6.73 22.11 23.24
N ASP A 31 -7.16 23.26 22.71
CA ASP A 31 -7.39 23.50 21.28
C ASP A 31 -6.06 23.91 20.61
N GLU A 32 -5.17 22.94 20.36
CA GLU A 32 -3.95 23.16 19.57
C GLU A 32 -4.18 22.77 18.11
N ASN A 33 -3.87 23.69 17.18
CA ASN A 33 -3.95 23.48 15.73
C ASN A 33 -5.32 23.05 15.18
N GLY A 34 -6.41 23.50 15.82
CA GLY A 34 -7.78 23.22 15.40
C GLY A 34 -8.18 21.74 15.50
N SER A 35 -7.55 21.00 16.41
CA SER A 35 -7.82 19.58 16.63
C SER A 35 -8.83 19.37 17.76
N ASP A 36 -9.91 18.65 17.46
CA ASP A 36 -10.97 18.34 18.44
C ASP A 36 -10.81 16.93 19.01
N LEU A 37 -10.35 15.98 18.19
CA LEU A 37 -10.11 14.58 18.58
C LEU A 37 -8.80 14.05 17.96
N TYR A 38 -8.21 13.06 18.61
CA TYR A 38 -7.18 12.21 18.02
C TYR A 38 -7.69 10.79 17.85
N ILE A 39 -7.47 10.21 16.66
CA ILE A 39 -7.56 8.76 16.50
C ILE A 39 -6.16 8.20 16.64
N ILE A 40 -5.93 7.29 17.58
CA ILE A 40 -4.60 6.76 17.87
C ILE A 40 -4.57 5.26 17.57
N LYS A 41 -3.56 4.82 16.82
CA LYS A 41 -3.24 3.41 16.64
C LYS A 41 -1.82 3.15 17.10
N LYS A 42 -1.70 2.33 18.15
CA LYS A 42 -0.42 1.73 18.51
C LYS A 42 -0.12 0.67 17.46
N THR A 43 1.00 0.82 16.78
CA THR A 43 1.47 -0.15 15.82
C THR A 43 2.37 -1.18 16.50
N THR A 44 2.69 -2.27 15.81
CA THR A 44 3.51 -3.38 16.32
C THR A 44 4.90 -2.93 16.77
N LYS A 45 5.39 -1.79 16.28
CA LYS A 45 6.75 -1.29 16.48
C LYS A 45 6.93 -0.18 17.49
N HIS A 46 6.02 -0.02 18.45
CA HIS A 46 6.04 1.10 19.40
C HIS A 46 5.94 2.50 18.74
N LYS A 47 5.74 2.60 17.43
CA LYS A 47 5.41 3.86 16.75
C LYS A 47 3.93 4.16 17.00
N LEU A 48 3.63 5.40 17.37
CA LEU A 48 2.27 5.87 17.56
C LEU A 48 1.83 6.59 16.29
N LYS A 49 0.92 5.98 15.53
CA LYS A 49 0.24 6.69 14.45
C LYS A 49 -0.98 7.38 15.02
N TYR A 50 -1.18 8.62 14.60
CA TYR A 50 -2.37 9.37 14.97
C TYR A 50 -2.92 10.13 13.77
N LEU A 51 -4.24 10.30 13.76
CA LEU A 51 -4.92 11.25 12.88
C LEU A 51 -5.48 12.39 13.71
N ILE A 52 -5.22 13.62 13.25
CA ILE A 52 -5.84 14.84 13.74
C ILE A 52 -7.25 14.90 13.18
N VAL A 53 -8.25 14.97 14.05
CA VAL A 53 -9.65 15.08 13.65
C VAL A 53 -10.17 16.45 14.03
N GLN A 54 -10.69 17.18 13.04
CA GLN A 54 -11.46 18.39 13.26
C GLN A 54 -12.95 18.11 13.06
N SER A 55 -13.77 18.66 13.94
CA SER A 55 -15.23 18.61 13.95
C SER A 55 -15.78 19.99 13.59
N LYS A 56 -16.77 20.02 12.69
CA LYS A 56 -17.54 21.23 12.39
C LYS A 56 -19.03 20.90 12.33
N GLY A 57 -19.81 21.43 13.28
CA GLY A 57 -21.26 21.33 13.33
C GLY A 57 -21.95 22.48 12.59
N ARG A 58 -22.90 22.19 11.69
CA ARG A 58 -23.68 23.21 10.95
C ARG A 58 -25.17 22.88 10.95
N SER A 59 -26.00 23.92 11.07
CA SER A 59 -27.44 23.83 10.84
C SER A 59 -27.75 24.37 9.45
N LEU A 60 -28.47 23.61 8.64
CA LEU A 60 -28.98 24.05 7.36
C LEU A 60 -30.35 24.69 7.55
N ASN A 61 -30.35 26.02 7.56
CA ASN A 61 -31.57 26.82 7.52
C ASN A 61 -31.81 27.25 6.05
N GLU A 62 -32.76 28.15 5.78
CA GLU A 62 -32.98 28.70 4.42
C GLU A 62 -31.76 29.44 3.83
N LYS A 63 -30.72 29.72 4.62
CA LYS A 63 -29.49 30.40 4.19
C LYS A 63 -28.35 29.41 4.01
N ASN A 64 -27.51 29.67 3.00
CA ASN A 64 -26.24 28.97 2.80
C ASN A 64 -25.33 29.14 4.02
N THR A 65 -24.60 28.08 4.37
CA THR A 65 -23.57 28.10 5.41
C THR A 65 -22.20 27.79 4.80
N SER A 66 -21.14 28.00 5.55
CA SER A 66 -19.78 27.66 5.11
C SER A 66 -18.96 27.02 6.23
N VAL A 67 -17.99 26.23 5.79
CA VAL A 67 -16.92 25.69 6.63
C VAL A 67 -15.60 26.19 6.08
N THR A 68 -14.76 26.70 6.97
CA THR A 68 -13.40 27.17 6.67
C THR A 68 -12.39 26.37 7.50
N ILE A 69 -11.24 26.09 6.89
CA ILE A 69 -10.12 25.37 7.52
C ILE A 69 -8.81 26.08 7.13
N PRO A 70 -7.98 26.53 8.09
CA PRO A 70 -6.66 27.05 7.79
C PRO A 70 -5.81 26.08 6.98
N ILE A 71 -5.11 26.57 5.95
CA ILE A 71 -4.28 25.72 5.07
C ILE A 71 -3.23 24.95 5.87
N GLU A 72 -2.65 25.58 6.88
CA GLU A 72 -1.59 25.00 7.73
C GLU A 72 -2.04 23.77 8.52
N TYR A 73 -3.35 23.58 8.75
CA TYR A 73 -3.87 22.41 9.46
C TYR A 73 -3.95 21.18 8.57
N VAL A 74 -4.06 21.35 7.24
CA VAL A 74 -4.36 20.25 6.31
C VAL A 74 -3.09 19.48 5.91
N GLN A 75 -2.57 18.69 6.86
CA GLN A 75 -1.47 17.75 6.67
C GLN A 75 -1.96 16.35 6.26
N SER A 76 -1.06 15.42 5.98
CA SER A 76 -1.40 14.05 5.54
C SER A 76 -2.17 13.23 6.58
N ASN A 77 -2.02 13.56 7.87
CA ASN A 77 -2.70 12.94 8.99
C ASN A 77 -3.95 13.73 9.47
N PHE A 78 -4.39 14.75 8.74
CA PHE A 78 -5.57 15.54 9.09
C PHE A 78 -6.85 14.97 8.47
N ILE A 79 -7.96 14.95 9.19
CA ILE A 79 -9.28 14.66 8.63
C ILE A 79 -10.33 15.62 9.20
N LEU A 80 -11.31 15.98 8.37
CA LEU A 80 -12.41 16.85 8.76
C LEU A 80 -13.74 16.08 8.71
N PHE A 81 -14.45 16.12 9.82
CA PHE A 81 -15.87 15.77 9.85
C PHE A 81 -16.72 17.03 9.81
N ILE A 82 -17.72 17.02 8.93
CA ILE A 82 -18.78 18.03 8.91
C ILE A 82 -20.08 17.34 9.31
N TYR A 83 -20.60 17.72 10.46
CA TYR A 83 -21.89 17.27 10.97
C TYR A 83 -22.94 18.32 10.64
N ILE A 84 -24.02 17.91 9.97
CA ILE A 84 -25.05 18.81 9.48
C ILE A 84 -26.42 18.37 9.99
N ILE A 85 -27.16 19.31 10.57
CA ILE A 85 -28.58 19.15 10.89
C ILE A 85 -29.41 19.84 9.80
N ASP A 86 -30.29 19.11 9.14
CA ASP A 86 -31.30 19.62 8.19
C ASP A 86 -32.71 19.25 8.69
N GLY A 87 -33.29 20.12 9.50
CA GLY A 87 -34.54 19.83 10.20
C GLY A 87 -34.36 18.70 11.20
N GLU A 88 -35.08 17.59 10.99
CA GLU A 88 -34.97 16.37 11.80
C GLU A 88 -33.89 15.40 11.29
N ASN A 89 -33.30 15.67 10.13
CA ASN A 89 -32.29 14.80 9.53
C ASN A 89 -30.88 15.22 9.97
N GLU A 90 -30.06 14.23 10.29
CA GLU A 90 -28.65 14.41 10.63
C GLU A 90 -27.79 13.77 9.55
N HIS A 91 -26.76 14.50 9.12
CA HIS A 91 -25.80 14.04 8.12
C HIS A 91 -24.38 14.18 8.65
N LEU A 92 -23.58 13.14 8.45
CA LEU A 92 -22.17 13.16 8.82
C LEU A 92 -21.30 12.92 7.59
N PHE A 93 -20.47 13.88 7.25
CA PHE A 93 -19.57 13.82 6.11
C PHE A 93 -18.12 13.79 6.56
N LEU A 94 -17.30 12.98 5.91
CA LEU A 94 -15.85 12.90 6.11
C LEU A 94 -15.12 13.44 4.87
N PHE A 95 -14.17 14.34 5.11
CA PHE A 95 -13.26 14.87 4.10
C PHE A 95 -11.81 14.53 4.44
N LEU A 96 -11.12 13.91 3.47
CA LEU A 96 -9.70 13.59 3.54
C LEU A 96 -8.83 14.78 3.05
N PRO A 97 -7.53 14.85 3.40
CA PRO A 97 -6.68 16.00 3.06
C PRO A 97 -6.72 16.37 1.59
N ASP A 98 -6.57 15.39 0.70
CA ASP A 98 -6.51 15.63 -0.75
C ASP A 98 -7.83 16.20 -1.28
N GLN A 99 -8.95 15.91 -0.63
CA GLN A 99 -10.27 16.42 -1.00
C GLN A 99 -10.51 17.84 -0.46
N ILE A 100 -9.90 18.20 0.67
CA ILE A 100 -9.97 19.56 1.22
C ILE A 100 -9.09 20.49 0.39
N LYS A 101 -7.93 20.01 -0.05
CA LYS A 101 -6.99 20.76 -0.88
C LYS A 101 -7.55 21.20 -2.24
N THR A 102 -8.64 20.59 -2.71
CA THR A 102 -9.35 21.02 -3.93
C THR A 102 -10.34 22.17 -3.70
N TRP A 103 -10.54 22.61 -2.47
CA TRP A 103 -11.47 23.70 -2.15
C TRP A 103 -10.90 25.06 -2.55
N LYS A 104 -11.79 26.04 -2.69
CA LYS A 104 -11.36 27.43 -2.92
C LYS A 104 -10.58 27.93 -1.71
N VAL A 105 -9.56 28.74 -1.95
CA VAL A 105 -8.81 29.42 -0.90
C VAL A 105 -9.32 30.86 -0.79
N ASN A 106 -9.63 31.29 0.43
CA ASN A 106 -10.05 32.68 0.69
C ASN A 106 -8.84 33.61 0.95
N SER A 107 -9.09 34.90 1.15
CA SER A 107 -8.05 35.91 1.44
C SER A 107 -7.26 35.64 2.72
N ASN A 108 -7.82 34.87 3.66
CA ASN A 108 -7.22 34.55 4.95
C ASN A 108 -6.39 33.26 4.90
N LYS A 109 -6.11 32.72 3.71
CA LYS A 109 -5.38 31.46 3.52
C LYS A 109 -6.10 30.27 4.18
N GLU A 110 -7.42 30.20 4.02
CA GLU A 110 -8.24 29.09 4.46
C GLU A 110 -8.92 28.41 3.27
N TYR A 111 -9.00 27.09 3.32
CA TYR A 111 -9.89 26.32 2.45
C TYR A 111 -11.33 26.59 2.86
N ILE A 112 -12.19 26.92 1.89
CA ILE A 112 -13.62 27.20 2.13
C ILE A 112 -14.52 26.32 1.28
N ILE A 113 -15.54 25.75 1.93
CA ILE A 113 -16.66 25.10 1.26
C ILE A 113 -17.98 25.74 1.70
N SER A 114 -18.74 26.25 0.73
CA SER A 114 -20.14 26.64 0.95
C SER A 114 -21.02 25.41 0.92
N ILE A 115 -22.02 25.33 1.79
CA ILE A 115 -22.92 24.19 1.96
C ILE A 115 -24.37 24.70 1.98
N ASN A 116 -25.23 24.00 1.24
CA ASN A 116 -26.67 24.23 1.18
C ASN A 116 -27.40 22.90 0.95
N LYS A 117 -28.74 22.91 0.96
CA LYS A 117 -29.57 21.70 0.84
C LYS A 117 -29.31 20.94 -0.47
N GLU A 118 -29.19 21.64 -1.59
CA GLU A 118 -28.90 21.02 -2.89
C GLU A 118 -27.53 20.34 -2.90
N LYS A 119 -26.53 20.99 -2.29
CA LYS A 119 -25.15 20.51 -2.29
C LYS A 119 -24.96 19.26 -1.45
N ILE A 120 -25.62 19.15 -0.29
CA ILE A 120 -25.55 17.92 0.51
C ILE A 120 -26.21 16.73 -0.19
N GLN A 121 -27.12 16.98 -1.13
CA GLN A 121 -27.76 15.96 -1.97
C GLN A 121 -26.98 15.64 -3.25
N SER A 122 -25.96 16.44 -3.59
CA SER A 122 -25.12 16.23 -4.76
C SER A 122 -24.33 14.92 -4.68
N GLN A 123 -23.98 14.37 -5.86
CA GLN A 123 -23.23 13.12 -5.92
C GLN A 123 -21.86 13.23 -5.22
N ASP A 124 -21.20 14.39 -5.32
CA ASP A 124 -19.94 14.64 -4.64
C ASP A 124 -20.07 14.47 -3.11
N PHE A 125 -21.07 15.09 -2.48
CA PHE A 125 -21.31 14.96 -1.04
C PHE A 125 -21.78 13.56 -0.62
N LYS A 126 -22.58 12.89 -1.45
CA LYS A 126 -23.02 11.51 -1.17
C LYS A 126 -21.84 10.55 -1.00
N THR A 127 -20.76 10.74 -1.76
CA THR A 127 -19.53 9.92 -1.60
C THR A 127 -18.75 10.22 -0.31
N LYS A 128 -19.12 11.28 0.42
CA LYS A 128 -18.49 11.70 1.67
C LYS A 128 -19.29 11.31 2.91
N VAL A 129 -20.48 10.73 2.76
CA VAL A 129 -21.27 10.26 3.90
C VAL A 129 -20.46 9.21 4.66
N PHE A 130 -20.27 9.43 5.96
CA PHE A 130 -19.45 8.55 6.78
C PHE A 130 -20.11 7.19 6.95
N ASP A 131 -19.48 6.18 6.37
CA ASP A 131 -19.94 4.79 6.35
C ASP A 131 -18.77 3.83 6.60
N LYS A 132 -19.03 2.53 6.47
CA LYS A 132 -18.00 1.48 6.60
C LYS A 132 -16.85 1.65 5.60
N ASN A 133 -17.12 2.14 4.38
CA ASN A 133 -16.09 2.32 3.35
C ASN A 133 -15.12 3.45 3.73
N LEU A 134 -15.66 4.57 4.20
CA LEU A 134 -14.86 5.70 4.66
C LEU A 134 -14.13 5.38 5.97
N ALA A 135 -14.72 4.60 6.87
CA ALA A 135 -14.02 4.05 8.03
C ALA A 135 -12.81 3.19 7.60
N GLY A 136 -12.96 2.32 6.60
CA GLY A 136 -11.84 1.56 6.03
C GLY A 136 -10.71 2.43 5.47
N LYS A 137 -11.02 3.63 4.95
CA LYS A 137 -9.99 4.59 4.53
C LYS A 137 -9.23 5.19 5.72
N ILE A 138 -9.91 5.51 6.82
CA ILE A 138 -9.27 5.93 8.07
C ILE A 138 -8.34 4.83 8.59
N GLU A 139 -8.79 3.56 8.60
CA GLU A 139 -7.95 2.43 8.98
C GLU A 139 -6.70 2.33 8.10
N HIS A 140 -6.84 2.52 6.78
CA HIS A 140 -5.72 2.50 5.85
C HIS A 140 -4.72 3.63 6.12
N MET A 141 -5.20 4.85 6.43
CA MET A 141 -4.32 5.97 6.82
C MET A 141 -3.55 5.67 8.12
N LEU A 142 -4.15 4.89 9.02
CA LEU A 142 -3.54 4.45 10.28
C LEU A 142 -2.69 3.17 10.14
N LYS A 143 -2.66 2.51 8.97
CA LYS A 143 -1.74 1.38 8.74
C LYS A 143 -0.31 1.89 8.66
N GLU A 144 0.65 1.10 9.15
CA GLU A 144 2.06 1.39 8.91
C GLU A 144 2.33 1.40 7.40
N VAL A 145 3.08 2.40 6.95
CA VAL A 145 3.70 2.39 5.63
C VAL A 145 5.14 2.05 5.94
N ASN A 146 5.59 0.88 5.48
CA ASN A 146 6.98 0.52 5.64
C ASN A 146 7.83 1.49 4.80
N GLU A 147 8.91 1.99 5.40
CA GLU A 147 9.74 3.06 4.82
C GLU A 147 10.46 2.58 3.55
N TYR A 148 10.69 1.27 3.48
CA TYR A 148 11.42 0.56 2.44
C TYR A 148 10.56 -0.56 1.83
N THR A 149 10.96 -0.98 0.63
CA THR A 149 10.48 -2.21 0.01
C THR A 149 11.69 -3.07 -0.31
N SER A 150 11.61 -4.35 0.01
CA SER A 150 12.64 -5.32 -0.29
C SER A 150 12.08 -6.45 -1.15
N ILE A 151 12.82 -6.80 -2.20
CA ILE A 151 12.55 -7.96 -3.06
C ILE A 151 13.57 -9.03 -2.67
N ILE A 152 13.09 -10.22 -2.40
CA ILE A 152 13.94 -11.37 -2.09
C ILE A 152 13.68 -12.42 -3.18
N ILE A 153 14.74 -12.87 -3.85
CA ILE A 153 14.63 -13.78 -4.99
C ILE A 153 15.39 -15.07 -4.67
N ASP A 154 14.67 -16.18 -4.67
CA ASP A 154 15.24 -17.53 -4.69
C ASP A 154 15.74 -17.83 -6.11
N GLY A 155 17.07 -17.88 -6.28
CA GLY A 155 17.71 -18.15 -7.55
C GLY A 155 17.49 -19.57 -8.08
N ILE A 156 17.28 -20.56 -7.20
CA ILE A 156 16.95 -21.93 -7.61
C ILE A 156 15.55 -21.95 -8.23
N PHE A 157 14.60 -21.28 -7.58
CA PHE A 157 13.26 -21.12 -8.12
C PHE A 157 13.27 -20.34 -9.43
N LEU A 158 13.96 -19.20 -9.49
CA LEU A 158 14.04 -18.37 -10.70
C LEU A 158 14.60 -19.15 -11.89
N GLU A 159 15.64 -19.96 -11.67
CA GLU A 159 16.23 -20.81 -12.71
C GLU A 159 15.22 -21.81 -13.27
N LYS A 160 14.50 -22.52 -12.38
CA LYS A 160 13.47 -23.49 -12.77
C LYS A 160 12.30 -22.81 -13.47
N ALA A 161 11.88 -21.64 -12.99
CA ALA A 161 10.80 -20.86 -13.59
C ALA A 161 11.17 -20.40 -15.00
N LEU A 162 12.43 -20.03 -15.22
CA LEU A 162 12.93 -19.64 -16.55
C LEU A 162 12.92 -20.81 -17.53
N ASP A 163 13.35 -22.01 -17.14
CA ASP A 163 13.26 -23.19 -18.01
C ASP A 163 11.82 -23.50 -18.42
N ARG A 164 10.89 -23.40 -17.47
CA ARG A 164 9.47 -23.61 -17.72
C ARG A 164 8.91 -22.55 -18.66
N ALA A 165 9.23 -21.28 -18.44
CA ALA A 165 8.79 -20.18 -19.29
C ALA A 165 9.32 -20.33 -20.72
N ILE A 166 10.61 -20.64 -20.88
CA ILE A 166 11.21 -20.89 -22.19
C ILE A 166 10.46 -22.03 -22.90
N LYS A 167 10.27 -23.17 -22.22
CA LYS A 167 9.54 -24.30 -22.79
C LYS A 167 8.12 -23.92 -23.20
N LEU A 168 7.36 -23.31 -22.30
CA LEU A 168 5.97 -22.90 -22.54
C LEU A 168 5.85 -21.99 -23.76
N TYR A 169 6.68 -20.94 -23.82
CA TYR A 169 6.59 -19.96 -24.89
C TYR A 169 7.17 -20.46 -26.20
N SER A 170 8.17 -21.34 -26.19
CA SER A 170 8.61 -22.04 -27.41
C SER A 170 7.54 -22.98 -27.96
N ASP A 171 6.73 -23.61 -27.10
CA ASP A 171 5.62 -24.46 -27.53
C ASP A 171 4.48 -23.62 -28.15
N ILE A 172 4.20 -22.43 -27.61
CA ILE A 172 3.15 -21.53 -28.12
C ILE A 172 3.62 -20.78 -29.39
N TRP A 173 4.88 -20.34 -29.42
CA TRP A 173 5.47 -19.51 -30.47
C TRP A 173 6.72 -20.18 -31.07
N PRO A 174 6.58 -21.30 -31.80
CA PRO A 174 7.72 -22.12 -32.26
C PRO A 174 8.66 -21.40 -33.23
N ASP A 175 8.14 -20.44 -34.00
CA ASP A 175 8.92 -19.68 -34.98
C ASP A 175 9.60 -18.43 -34.37
N LYS A 176 9.35 -18.13 -33.09
CA LYS A 176 9.90 -16.96 -32.42
C LYS A 176 11.21 -17.28 -31.71
N GLU A 177 12.24 -16.50 -32.02
CA GLU A 177 13.50 -16.56 -31.31
C GLU A 177 13.39 -15.86 -29.95
N LEU A 178 13.33 -16.64 -28.87
CA LEU A 178 13.31 -16.12 -27.51
C LEU A 178 14.69 -15.56 -27.14
N GLN A 179 14.70 -14.40 -26.49
CA GLN A 179 15.91 -13.70 -26.09
C GLN A 179 16.45 -14.26 -24.78
N LYS A 180 17.78 -14.27 -24.62
CA LYS A 180 18.40 -14.52 -23.31
C LYS A 180 18.10 -13.31 -22.40
N PRO A 181 17.35 -13.47 -21.30
CA PRO A 181 16.89 -12.35 -20.50
C PRO A 181 18.02 -11.78 -19.63
N ASP A 182 17.97 -10.48 -19.36
CA ASP A 182 18.84 -9.83 -18.38
C ASP A 182 18.16 -9.71 -17.00
N LEU A 183 18.96 -9.80 -15.93
CA LEU A 183 18.47 -9.79 -14.55
C LEU A 183 17.68 -8.51 -14.22
N ILE A 184 18.13 -7.35 -14.72
CA ILE A 184 17.48 -6.06 -14.46
C ILE A 184 16.09 -6.04 -15.08
N THR A 185 15.93 -6.50 -16.31
CA THR A 185 14.64 -6.58 -17.00
C THR A 185 13.69 -7.52 -16.29
N ILE A 186 14.17 -8.67 -15.81
CA ILE A 186 13.36 -9.60 -15.00
C ILE A 186 12.83 -8.88 -13.75
N ILE A 187 13.72 -8.28 -12.94
CA ILE A 187 13.35 -7.60 -11.69
C ILE A 187 12.41 -6.42 -11.98
N LYS A 188 12.69 -5.65 -13.03
CA LYS A 188 11.87 -4.52 -13.46
C LYS A 188 10.47 -4.97 -13.83
N ASN A 189 10.33 -6.07 -14.58
CA ASN A 189 9.02 -6.60 -14.95
C ASN A 189 8.26 -7.09 -13.71
N ILE A 190 8.91 -7.80 -12.79
CA ILE A 190 8.29 -8.23 -11.52
C ILE A 190 7.74 -7.02 -10.75
N LEU A 191 8.54 -5.95 -10.63
CA LEU A 191 8.13 -4.71 -9.97
C LEU A 191 6.97 -4.02 -10.70
N ASP A 192 7.05 -3.90 -12.03
CA ASP A 192 6.02 -3.23 -12.83
C ASP A 192 4.67 -3.96 -12.77
N PHE A 193 4.67 -5.29 -12.70
CA PHE A 193 3.43 -6.08 -12.63
C PHE A 193 2.86 -6.20 -11.23
N TYR A 194 3.71 -6.40 -10.21
CA TYR A 194 3.25 -6.90 -8.92
C TYR A 194 3.56 -5.99 -7.73
N ASN A 195 4.52 -5.07 -7.82
CA ASN A 195 4.82 -4.22 -6.68
C ASN A 195 3.73 -3.14 -6.51
N GLN A 196 2.86 -3.37 -5.53
CA GLN A 196 1.78 -2.45 -5.16
C GLN A 196 2.12 -1.59 -3.95
N PHE A 197 3.32 -1.73 -3.38
CA PHE A 197 3.70 -1.03 -2.17
C PHE A 197 4.09 0.43 -2.46
N LYS A 198 3.68 1.32 -1.56
CA LYS A 198 4.14 2.71 -1.54
C LYS A 198 5.37 2.79 -0.64
N THR A 199 6.50 3.19 -1.21
CA THR A 199 7.77 3.31 -0.50
C THR A 199 8.11 4.78 -0.30
N GLU A 200 8.14 5.26 0.95
CA GLU A 200 8.38 6.68 1.23
C GLU A 200 9.79 7.13 0.81
N LYS A 201 10.80 6.28 1.04
CA LYS A 201 12.20 6.59 0.71
C LYS A 201 12.54 6.44 -0.78
N LYS A 202 11.61 5.92 -1.60
CA LYS A 202 11.83 5.59 -3.01
C LYS A 202 13.07 4.72 -3.27
N ILE A 203 13.44 3.87 -2.31
CA ILE A 203 14.54 2.90 -2.44
C ILE A 203 13.95 1.50 -2.36
N ILE A 204 14.32 0.64 -3.30
CA ILE A 204 13.98 -0.77 -3.30
C ILE A 204 15.28 -1.57 -3.24
N ASN A 205 15.44 -2.39 -2.22
CA ASN A 205 16.56 -3.33 -2.16
C ASN A 205 16.11 -4.65 -2.79
N CYS A 206 16.91 -5.22 -3.66
CA CYS A 206 16.64 -6.51 -4.29
C CYS A 206 17.79 -7.44 -3.95
N THR A 207 17.51 -8.53 -3.24
CA THR A 207 18.51 -9.54 -2.89
C THR A 207 18.22 -10.83 -3.67
N LEU A 208 19.17 -11.24 -4.51
CA LEU A 208 19.14 -12.50 -5.24
C LEU A 208 20.05 -13.50 -4.52
N PHE A 209 19.47 -14.59 -4.03
CA PHE A 209 20.20 -15.70 -3.42
C PHE A 209 20.46 -16.79 -4.45
N MET A 210 21.72 -17.11 -4.68
CA MET A 210 22.18 -18.06 -5.68
C MET A 210 22.93 -19.22 -5.05
N SER A 211 22.58 -20.45 -5.43
CA SER A 211 23.38 -21.61 -5.07
C SER A 211 24.54 -21.78 -6.06
N ARG A 212 25.75 -22.08 -5.57
CA ARG A 212 26.88 -22.43 -6.44
C ARG A 212 26.67 -23.74 -7.21
N SER A 213 25.76 -24.59 -6.76
CA SER A 213 25.41 -25.84 -7.43
C SER A 213 24.43 -25.65 -8.59
N PHE A 214 23.87 -24.44 -8.75
CA PHE A 214 22.86 -24.10 -9.75
C PHE A 214 23.41 -23.11 -10.78
N GLY A 215 22.87 -23.18 -12.00
CA GLY A 215 23.42 -22.60 -13.21
C GLY A 215 22.72 -21.33 -13.70
N LEU A 216 21.99 -20.60 -12.84
CA LEU A 216 21.21 -19.42 -13.23
C LEU A 216 22.03 -18.41 -14.06
N GLU A 217 23.30 -18.18 -13.71
CA GLU A 217 24.24 -17.30 -14.47
C GLU A 217 24.41 -17.70 -15.94
N HIS A 218 24.21 -18.97 -16.28
CA HIS A 218 24.28 -19.42 -17.67
C HIS A 218 23.01 -19.05 -18.45
N LYS A 219 21.88 -18.90 -17.76
CA LYS A 219 20.56 -18.67 -18.37
C LYS A 219 20.17 -17.21 -18.46
N ILE A 220 20.70 -16.36 -17.59
CA ILE A 220 20.46 -14.91 -17.60
C ILE A 220 21.74 -14.13 -17.84
N THR A 221 21.60 -12.89 -18.28
CA THR A 221 22.73 -11.94 -18.35
C THR A 221 22.76 -11.13 -17.06
N ILE A 222 23.93 -11.08 -16.41
CA ILE A 222 24.15 -10.29 -15.19
C ILE A 222 25.29 -9.30 -15.47
N ASP A 223 24.96 -8.01 -15.46
CA ASP A 223 25.96 -6.94 -15.49
C ASP A 223 26.36 -6.60 -14.04
N TYR A 224 27.43 -7.26 -13.57
CA TYR A 224 27.93 -7.11 -12.21
C TYR A 224 28.43 -5.68 -11.90
N ASP A 225 28.80 -4.90 -12.92
CA ASP A 225 29.27 -3.52 -12.74
C ASP A 225 28.10 -2.53 -12.58
N ASN A 226 26.87 -2.94 -12.98
CA ASN A 226 25.70 -2.06 -13.00
C ASN A 226 24.46 -2.68 -12.34
N LEU A 227 24.58 -3.03 -11.05
CA LEU A 227 23.51 -3.62 -10.24
C LEU A 227 22.51 -2.59 -9.67
N LYS A 228 22.10 -1.62 -10.48
CA LYS A 228 21.13 -0.58 -10.08
C LYS A 228 20.32 -0.06 -11.26
N PHE A 229 19.08 0.33 -11.02
CA PHE A 229 18.24 0.97 -12.03
C PHE A 229 17.11 1.79 -11.39
N GLU A 230 16.42 2.59 -12.20
CA GLU A 230 15.25 3.37 -11.77
C GLU A 230 13.96 2.78 -12.35
N THR A 231 12.95 2.60 -11.50
CA THR A 231 11.60 2.17 -11.90
C THR A 231 10.82 3.33 -12.55
N LYS A 232 9.73 3.02 -13.26
CA LYS A 232 8.84 4.03 -13.86
C LYS A 232 8.26 5.02 -12.83
N ASN A 233 8.14 4.59 -11.57
CA ASN A 233 7.61 5.40 -10.46
C ASN A 233 8.69 6.24 -9.74
N GLY A 234 9.93 6.25 -10.26
CA GLY A 234 11.05 7.00 -9.70
C GLY A 234 11.68 6.36 -8.46
N ASN A 235 11.43 5.06 -8.22
CA ASN A 235 12.16 4.31 -7.18
C ASN A 235 13.52 3.86 -7.70
N GLN A 236 14.56 4.06 -6.89
CA GLN A 236 15.92 3.56 -7.12
C GLN A 236 16.04 2.13 -6.61
N VAL A 237 16.31 1.19 -7.50
CA VAL A 237 16.51 -0.23 -7.18
C VAL A 237 18.00 -0.52 -7.06
N ARG A 238 18.38 -1.22 -5.99
CA ARG A 238 19.75 -1.71 -5.74
C ARG A 238 19.72 -3.22 -5.66
N ILE A 239 20.56 -3.88 -6.45
CA ILE A 239 20.60 -5.34 -6.52
C ILE A 239 21.83 -5.84 -5.76
N PHE A 240 21.60 -6.79 -4.85
CA PHE A 240 22.59 -7.52 -4.10
C PHE A 240 22.52 -8.98 -4.53
N ILE A 241 23.67 -9.58 -4.85
CA ILE A 241 23.75 -10.98 -5.27
C ILE A 241 24.56 -11.72 -4.21
N ASN A 242 23.90 -12.66 -3.53
CA ASN A 242 24.50 -13.50 -2.52
C ASN A 242 24.66 -14.91 -3.11
N LYS A 243 25.89 -15.41 -3.20
CA LYS A 243 26.19 -16.72 -3.76
C LYS A 243 26.80 -17.64 -2.70
N SER A 244 26.07 -18.69 -2.33
CA SER A 244 26.43 -19.58 -1.23
C SER A 244 26.42 -21.06 -1.66
N ASP A 245 27.06 -21.90 -0.83
CA ASP A 245 26.90 -23.37 -0.87
C ASP A 245 25.82 -23.85 0.11
N GLU A 246 25.13 -22.92 0.77
CA GLU A 246 24.13 -23.22 1.79
C GLU A 246 22.75 -23.49 1.17
N ILE A 247 21.81 -23.88 2.04
CA ILE A 247 20.41 -24.07 1.64
C ILE A 247 19.79 -22.69 1.47
N ILE A 248 19.55 -22.28 0.22
CA ILE A 248 19.01 -20.96 -0.15
C ILE A 248 17.76 -20.57 0.63
N ALA A 249 16.86 -21.51 0.90
CA ALA A 249 15.65 -21.25 1.68
C ALA A 249 15.95 -20.75 3.11
N PHE A 250 17.01 -21.26 3.74
CA PHE A 250 17.40 -20.84 5.10
C PHE A 250 17.99 -19.44 5.10
N GLU A 251 18.83 -19.09 4.12
CA GLU A 251 19.32 -17.71 3.98
C GLU A 251 18.17 -16.72 3.75
N ILE A 252 17.15 -17.14 2.98
CA ILE A 252 15.95 -16.33 2.76
C ILE A 252 15.14 -16.19 4.05
N PHE A 253 15.02 -17.23 4.89
CA PHE A 253 14.36 -17.11 6.19
C PHE A 253 15.09 -16.12 7.10
N GLU A 254 16.42 -16.16 7.17
CA GLU A 254 17.20 -15.19 7.94
C GLU A 254 16.99 -13.75 7.44
N GLU A 255 16.94 -13.56 6.12
CA GLU A 255 16.69 -12.24 5.53
C GLU A 255 15.25 -11.77 5.80
N LEU A 256 14.26 -12.68 5.72
CA LEU A 256 12.87 -12.38 6.07
C LEU A 256 12.74 -11.95 7.53
N ASP A 257 13.35 -12.68 8.47
CA ASP A 257 13.32 -12.34 9.90
C ASP A 257 13.87 -10.94 10.17
N ARG A 258 14.90 -10.53 9.42
CA ARG A 258 15.51 -9.20 9.57
C ARG A 258 14.63 -8.08 9.00
N LEU A 259 13.90 -8.34 7.93
CA LEU A 259 13.25 -7.31 7.12
C LEU A 259 11.74 -7.22 7.35
N VAL A 260 11.06 -8.32 7.72
CA VAL A 260 9.58 -8.43 7.68
C VAL A 260 8.86 -7.44 8.60
N ASP A 261 9.53 -7.00 9.65
CA ASP A 261 9.03 -5.91 10.47
C ASP A 261 9.12 -4.58 9.70
N ASN A 262 10.25 -4.28 9.07
CA ASN A 262 10.66 -2.95 8.57
C ASN A 262 10.28 -2.62 7.14
N ASP A 263 10.16 -3.63 6.30
CA ASP A 263 10.11 -3.48 4.86
C ASP A 263 8.82 -4.07 4.33
N ASN A 264 8.30 -3.50 3.25
CA ASN A 264 7.34 -4.24 2.45
C ASN A 264 8.09 -5.34 1.70
N ILE A 265 7.63 -6.58 1.77
CA ILE A 265 8.35 -7.72 1.17
C ILE A 265 7.65 -8.18 -0.11
N VAL A 266 8.46 -8.33 -1.17
CA VAL A 266 8.11 -9.10 -2.37
C VAL A 266 9.03 -10.33 -2.42
N LEU A 267 8.48 -11.52 -2.18
CA LEU A 267 9.25 -12.76 -2.20
C LEU A 267 9.01 -13.49 -3.53
N VAL A 268 10.08 -13.82 -4.26
CA VAL A 268 10.04 -14.59 -5.50
C VAL A 268 10.53 -16.00 -5.19
N ALA A 269 9.60 -16.90 -4.90
CA ALA A 269 9.85 -18.29 -4.48
C ALA A 269 8.63 -19.17 -4.75
N SER A 270 8.85 -20.47 -4.96
CA SER A 270 7.78 -21.47 -5.12
C SER A 270 8.28 -22.85 -4.71
N ASP A 271 8.42 -23.05 -3.40
CA ASP A 271 8.78 -24.33 -2.80
C ASP A 271 8.01 -24.54 -1.49
N ARG A 272 7.59 -25.78 -1.21
CA ARG A 272 6.83 -26.13 -0.01
C ARG A 272 7.58 -25.82 1.29
N ILE A 273 8.91 -25.77 1.25
CA ILE A 273 9.73 -25.43 2.43
C ILE A 273 9.34 -24.08 3.04
N TYR A 274 8.84 -23.13 2.23
CA TYR A 274 8.46 -21.79 2.69
C TYR A 274 7.07 -21.75 3.37
N GLU A 275 6.20 -22.75 3.17
CA GLU A 275 4.79 -22.65 3.59
C GLU A 275 4.60 -22.43 5.09
N GLN A 276 5.37 -23.15 5.91
CA GLN A 276 5.28 -23.04 7.36
C GLN A 276 5.66 -21.62 7.82
N GLU A 277 6.82 -21.14 7.37
CA GLU A 277 7.33 -19.83 7.74
C GLU A 277 6.37 -18.71 7.29
N LEU A 278 5.88 -18.79 6.04
CA LEU A 278 4.91 -17.84 5.52
C LEU A 278 3.59 -17.86 6.31
N SER A 279 3.10 -19.03 6.72
CA SER A 279 1.90 -19.14 7.56
C SER A 279 2.13 -18.49 8.94
N GLU A 280 3.30 -18.67 9.54
CA GLU A 280 3.65 -18.04 10.81
C GLU A 280 3.72 -16.52 10.69
N LEU A 281 4.36 -16.00 9.64
CA LEU A 281 4.41 -14.57 9.35
C LEU A 281 3.01 -13.98 9.11
N LYS A 282 2.13 -14.71 8.42
CA LYS A 282 0.74 -14.28 8.22
C LYS A 282 -0.02 -14.18 9.53
N LYS A 283 0.12 -15.18 10.42
CA LYS A 283 -0.51 -15.20 11.75
C LYS A 283 -0.02 -14.05 12.64
N LYS A 284 1.25 -13.67 12.51
CA LYS A 284 1.83 -12.48 13.18
C LYS A 284 1.30 -11.15 12.62
N GLY A 285 0.56 -11.18 11.51
CA GLY A 285 -0.09 -10.02 10.92
C GLY A 285 0.77 -9.26 9.91
N HIS A 286 1.87 -9.85 9.44
CA HIS A 286 2.67 -9.29 8.36
C HIS A 286 1.89 -9.33 7.04
N ASP A 287 2.26 -8.47 6.10
CA ASP A 287 1.73 -8.47 4.74
C ASP A 287 2.88 -8.45 3.74
N MET A 288 2.76 -9.25 2.69
CA MET A 288 3.78 -9.44 1.67
C MET A 288 3.13 -9.88 0.36
N ILE A 289 3.90 -9.79 -0.73
CA ILE A 289 3.51 -10.23 -2.06
C ILE A 289 4.42 -11.39 -2.46
N ILE A 290 3.82 -12.49 -2.90
CA ILE A 290 4.54 -13.71 -3.28
C ILE A 290 4.48 -13.87 -4.79
N ILE A 291 5.63 -14.00 -5.44
CA ILE A 291 5.72 -14.27 -6.87
C ILE A 291 6.13 -15.73 -7.04
N CYS A 292 5.19 -16.56 -7.47
CA CYS A 292 5.34 -18.01 -7.56
C CYS A 292 4.93 -18.50 -8.95
N SER A 293 5.05 -19.80 -9.22
CA SER A 293 4.47 -20.40 -10.44
C SER A 293 2.99 -20.70 -10.21
N ASN A 294 2.14 -20.51 -11.23
CA ASN A 294 0.72 -20.87 -11.20
C ASN A 294 0.44 -22.28 -11.75
N ASN A 295 1.31 -23.24 -11.47
CA ASN A 295 1.07 -24.61 -11.92
C ASN A 295 0.11 -25.31 -10.94
N HIS A 296 -0.55 -26.36 -11.44
CA HIS A 296 -1.35 -27.28 -10.64
C HIS A 296 -0.54 -28.52 -10.24
N ASP A 297 0.79 -28.42 -10.20
CA ASP A 297 1.65 -29.56 -9.89
C ASP A 297 1.83 -29.69 -8.37
N GLU A 298 2.06 -30.93 -7.90
CA GLU A 298 2.19 -31.26 -6.47
C GLU A 298 3.41 -30.64 -5.76
N SER A 299 4.18 -29.76 -6.40
CA SER A 299 5.31 -29.05 -5.79
C SER A 299 5.00 -27.58 -5.45
N ASP A 300 3.81 -27.10 -5.77
CA ASP A 300 3.49 -25.68 -5.62
C ASP A 300 3.23 -25.29 -4.15
N MET A 301 3.80 -24.15 -3.78
CA MET A 301 3.75 -23.58 -2.45
C MET A 301 2.39 -22.93 -2.20
N TYR A 302 1.72 -23.31 -1.13
CA TYR A 302 0.54 -22.60 -0.66
C TYR A 302 0.91 -21.36 0.16
N SER A 303 0.24 -20.24 -0.13
CA SER A 303 0.41 -19.01 0.64
C SER A 303 -0.91 -18.25 0.79
N GLU A 304 -1.17 -17.76 2.01
CA GLU A 304 -2.30 -16.86 2.32
C GLU A 304 -2.00 -15.39 1.99
N PHE A 305 -0.84 -15.11 1.41
CA PHE A 305 -0.45 -13.79 0.94
C PHE A 305 -1.02 -13.50 -0.45
N ARG A 306 -0.96 -12.22 -0.84
CA ARG A 306 -1.24 -11.84 -2.23
C ARG A 306 -0.17 -12.45 -3.11
N TRP A 307 -0.53 -12.92 -4.30
CA TRP A 307 0.42 -13.57 -5.18
C TRP A 307 0.34 -13.10 -6.63
N GLY A 308 1.42 -13.35 -7.38
CA GLY A 308 1.54 -13.12 -8.82
C GLY A 308 2.30 -14.27 -9.49
N ASP A 309 2.03 -14.50 -10.78
CA ASP A 309 2.68 -15.55 -11.56
C ASP A 309 4.01 -15.07 -12.16
N ILE A 310 5.10 -15.74 -11.86
CA ILE A 310 6.44 -15.42 -12.40
C ILE A 310 6.52 -15.55 -13.93
N THR A 311 5.65 -16.35 -14.53
CA THR A 311 5.66 -16.69 -15.97
C THR A 311 5.48 -15.46 -16.85
N LEU A 312 4.65 -14.50 -16.41
CA LEU A 312 4.35 -13.28 -17.16
C LEU A 312 5.56 -12.32 -17.21
N PRO A 313 6.18 -11.91 -16.08
CA PRO A 313 7.42 -11.13 -16.11
C PRO A 313 8.55 -11.75 -16.92
N LEU A 314 8.68 -13.09 -16.86
CA LEU A 314 9.69 -13.82 -17.62
C LEU A 314 9.40 -13.80 -19.12
N GLY A 315 8.15 -13.95 -19.54
CA GLY A 315 7.77 -13.84 -20.96
C GLY A 315 8.17 -12.51 -21.58
N PHE A 316 7.91 -11.40 -20.89
CA PHE A 316 8.39 -10.08 -21.33
C PHE A 316 9.92 -10.00 -21.37
N ALA A 317 10.62 -10.60 -20.39
CA ALA A 317 12.08 -10.61 -20.37
C ALA A 317 12.70 -11.49 -21.49
N LEU A 318 11.96 -12.49 -21.96
CA LEU A 318 12.31 -13.33 -23.11
C LEU A 318 12.02 -12.65 -24.47
N GLY A 319 11.56 -11.41 -24.47
CA GLY A 319 11.29 -10.64 -25.69
C GLY A 319 9.88 -10.81 -26.27
N LEU A 320 8.93 -11.32 -25.48
CA LEU A 320 7.52 -11.35 -25.86
C LEU A 320 6.84 -9.99 -25.66
N GLU A 321 5.92 -9.69 -26.56
CA GLU A 321 5.05 -8.53 -26.53
C GLU A 321 3.76 -8.83 -25.76
N LYS A 322 3.06 -7.77 -25.36
CA LYS A 322 1.83 -7.90 -24.57
C LYS A 322 0.74 -8.74 -25.23
N HIS A 323 0.69 -8.80 -26.56
CA HIS A 323 -0.33 -9.55 -27.29
C HIS A 323 0.01 -11.06 -27.41
N GLU A 324 1.21 -11.45 -26.99
CA GLU A 324 1.73 -12.82 -27.06
C GLU A 324 1.69 -13.55 -25.70
N LEU A 325 1.18 -12.88 -24.66
CA LEU A 325 1.22 -13.28 -23.25
C LEU A 325 -0.17 -13.43 -22.63
#